data_AF-A0AA96VJ91-F1
#
_entry.id   AF-A0AA96VJ91-F1
#
_cell.length_a   1.000
_cell.length_b   1.000
_cell.length_c   1.000
_cell.angle_alpha   90.00
_cell.angle_beta   90.00
_cell.angle_gamma   90.00
#
_symmetry.space_group_name_H-M   'P 1'
#
loop_
_entity.id
_entity.type
_entity.pdbx_description
1 polymer ?
#
loop_
_entity_poly.entity_id
_entity_poly.type
_entity_poly.pdbx_seq_one_letter_code
_entity_poly.pdbx_strand_id
1 'polypeptide(L)'
;MTTANEAVKFVTDLANRGAGVNFDGAYGMQCVDLPNWICGKFFGKPLWGNAIDLLDSAEQVGFEVHRLPTSARPRPGAVFVKDYVAGDGVNYGHTGVIIGVDGDIAQTVEQNLAGNLYVGSPAQYASQRISQLVGWFYPPYEAEVEQPEEKKVEEQDMFTISAPGRGIALVAGGTFYALLDAKDPVAFWDKGVPHMQISQATFDNFQHKSNLDRLDDETVNKLIKGLK
;
A
#
# COMPACT_ATOMS: atom_id res chain seq x y z
N MET A 1 16.91 1.73 3.38
CA MET A 1 16.84 2.51 2.13
C MET A 1 15.39 2.43 1.65
N THR A 2 14.97 3.28 0.72
CA THR A 2 13.54 3.43 0.38
C THR A 2 13.11 2.52 -0.78
N THR A 3 11.98 1.83 -0.64
CA THR A 3 11.38 0.98 -1.69
C THR A 3 10.37 1.75 -2.55
N ALA A 4 10.01 1.19 -3.69
CA ALA A 4 8.96 1.76 -4.55
C ALA A 4 7.60 1.82 -3.84
N ASN A 5 7.24 0.78 -3.07
CA ASN A 5 6.03 0.74 -2.28
C ASN A 5 5.97 1.83 -1.20
N GLU A 6 7.10 2.14 -0.54
CA GLU A 6 7.16 3.24 0.43
C GLU A 6 6.93 4.61 -0.23
N ALA A 7 7.50 4.83 -1.42
CA ALA A 7 7.26 6.05 -2.19
C ALA A 7 5.78 6.16 -2.65
N VAL A 8 5.20 5.06 -3.14
CA VAL A 8 3.77 5.00 -3.50
C VAL A 8 2.88 5.28 -2.28
N LYS A 9 3.18 4.68 -1.13
CA LYS A 9 2.44 4.91 0.11
C LYS A 9 2.54 6.37 0.56
N PHE A 10 3.72 6.97 0.46
CA PHE A 10 3.93 8.37 0.79
C PHE A 10 3.06 9.31 -0.05
N VAL A 11 3.07 9.17 -1.38
CA VAL A 11 2.28 10.06 -2.26
C VAL A 11 0.77 9.83 -2.08
N THR A 12 0.36 8.58 -1.90
CA THR A 12 -1.03 8.18 -1.64
C THR A 12 -1.53 8.80 -0.32
N ASP A 13 -0.70 8.80 0.73
CA ASP A 13 -1.04 9.45 2.01
C ASP A 13 -1.21 10.97 1.88
N LEU A 14 -0.35 11.63 1.10
CA LEU A 14 -0.51 13.07 0.82
C LEU A 14 -1.87 13.34 0.14
N ALA A 15 -2.20 12.56 -0.89
CA ALA A 15 -3.47 12.71 -1.60
C ALA A 15 -4.68 12.47 -0.68
N ASN A 16 -4.63 11.43 0.15
CA ASN A 16 -5.70 11.11 1.10
C ASN A 16 -5.93 12.22 2.13
N ARG A 17 -4.87 12.91 2.56
CA ARG A 17 -4.96 14.01 3.53
C ARG A 17 -5.24 15.38 2.88
N GLY A 18 -5.37 15.45 1.56
CA GLY A 18 -5.46 16.72 0.83
C GLY A 18 -4.22 17.60 1.04
N ALA A 19 -3.06 16.98 1.22
CA ALA A 19 -1.79 17.64 1.49
C ALA A 19 -0.86 17.58 0.26
N GLY A 20 0.22 18.33 0.32
CA GLY A 20 1.27 18.31 -0.70
C GLY A 20 2.63 18.70 -0.12
N VAL A 21 3.62 18.73 -0.99
CA VAL A 21 5.00 19.10 -0.71
C VAL A 21 5.40 20.30 -1.56
N ASN A 22 6.25 21.13 -0.97
CA ASN A 22 6.95 22.23 -1.61
C ASN A 22 8.43 22.01 -1.28
N PHE A 23 9.18 21.45 -2.23
CA PHE A 23 10.53 20.98 -2.00
C PHE A 23 11.54 22.13 -2.07
N ASP A 24 11.39 23.03 -3.04
CA ASP A 24 12.33 24.12 -3.30
C ASP A 24 11.96 25.44 -2.60
N GLY A 25 10.76 25.53 -2.04
CA GLY A 25 10.23 26.72 -1.38
C GLY A 25 9.64 27.76 -2.35
N ALA A 26 9.53 27.45 -3.65
CA ALA A 26 9.09 28.36 -4.70
C ALA A 26 7.77 27.89 -5.33
N TYR A 27 6.94 28.85 -5.75
CA TYR A 27 5.68 28.60 -6.48
C TYR A 27 4.67 27.63 -5.83
N GLY A 28 4.88 27.25 -4.57
CA GLY A 28 3.95 26.43 -3.78
C GLY A 28 4.10 24.94 -4.04
N MET A 29 3.00 24.23 -4.27
CA MET A 29 3.00 22.77 -4.45
C MET A 29 2.91 22.43 -5.94
N GLN A 30 4.00 22.60 -6.67
CA GLN A 30 4.08 22.32 -8.11
C GLN A 30 4.17 20.82 -8.39
N CYS A 31 3.94 20.42 -9.64
CA CYS A 31 4.03 19.01 -10.04
C CYS A 31 5.44 18.44 -9.83
N VAL A 32 6.49 19.25 -10.07
CA VAL A 32 7.90 18.86 -9.92
C VAL A 32 8.34 18.66 -8.46
N ASP A 33 7.66 19.32 -7.51
CA ASP A 33 7.99 19.20 -6.08
C ASP A 33 7.80 17.78 -5.56
N LEU A 34 6.77 17.07 -6.05
CA LEU A 34 6.47 15.73 -5.57
C LEU A 34 7.58 14.72 -5.93
N PRO A 35 8.03 14.62 -7.21
CA PRO A 35 9.22 13.84 -7.54
C PRO A 35 10.50 14.34 -6.87
N ASN A 36 10.72 15.65 -6.77
CA ASN A 36 11.94 16.18 -6.15
C ASN A 36 11.99 15.95 -4.64
N TRP A 37 10.85 15.89 -3.97
CA TRP A 37 10.78 15.45 -2.58
C TRP A 37 11.26 14.01 -2.43
N ILE A 38 10.79 13.10 -3.29
CA ILE A 38 11.22 11.70 -3.29
C ILE A 38 12.72 11.61 -3.59
N CYS A 39 13.17 12.16 -4.72
CA CYS A 39 14.55 12.07 -5.18
C CYS A 39 15.54 12.77 -4.21
N GLY A 40 15.17 13.95 -3.73
CA GLY A 40 15.98 14.75 -2.82
C GLY A 40 16.00 14.24 -1.38
N LYS A 41 14.84 13.93 -0.78
CA LYS A 41 14.76 13.54 0.63
C LYS A 41 15.06 12.06 0.86
N PHE A 42 14.62 11.16 -0.01
CA PHE A 42 14.86 9.73 0.18
C PHE A 42 16.19 9.27 -0.42
N PHE A 43 16.67 9.91 -1.49
CA PHE A 43 17.87 9.47 -2.21
C PHE A 43 19.01 10.50 -2.27
N GLY A 44 18.82 11.71 -1.71
CA GLY A 44 19.86 12.75 -1.71
C GLY A 44 20.24 13.25 -3.11
N LYS A 45 19.38 13.06 -4.11
CA LYS A 45 19.62 13.37 -5.52
C LYS A 45 18.47 14.22 -6.07
N PRO A 46 18.38 15.51 -5.71
CA PRO A 46 17.39 16.40 -6.32
C PRO A 46 17.66 16.55 -7.81
N LEU A 47 16.59 16.69 -8.59
CA LEU A 47 16.61 16.86 -10.03
C LEU A 47 16.44 18.34 -10.38
N TRP A 48 17.22 18.83 -11.34
CA TRP A 48 17.09 20.16 -11.91
C TRP A 48 15.98 20.22 -12.98
N GLY A 49 15.51 21.44 -13.26
CA GLY A 49 14.59 21.74 -14.37
C GLY A 49 13.11 21.67 -14.01
N ASN A 50 12.27 21.85 -15.02
CA ASN A 50 10.82 21.66 -14.94
C ASN A 50 10.47 20.18 -15.18
N ALA A 51 9.17 19.85 -15.13
CA ALA A 51 8.71 18.49 -15.35
C ALA A 51 9.20 17.89 -16.69
N ILE A 52 9.24 18.69 -17.77
CA ILE A 52 9.71 18.25 -19.09
C ILE A 52 11.20 17.86 -19.11
N ASP A 53 12.00 18.44 -18.22
CA ASP A 53 13.45 18.24 -18.15
C ASP A 53 13.84 17.01 -17.32
N LEU A 54 12.90 16.44 -16.57
CA LEU A 54 13.21 15.45 -15.53
C LEU A 54 13.83 14.16 -16.05
N LEU A 55 13.54 13.74 -17.30
CA LEU A 55 14.16 12.54 -17.87
C LEU A 55 15.68 12.75 -18.07
N ASP A 56 16.08 13.91 -18.58
CA ASP A 56 17.49 14.27 -18.78
C ASP A 56 18.19 14.44 -17.43
N SER A 57 17.51 15.08 -16.49
CA SER A 57 17.97 15.28 -15.12
C SER A 57 18.19 13.96 -14.37
N ALA A 58 17.24 13.03 -14.48
CA ALA A 58 17.30 11.70 -13.89
C ALA A 58 18.45 10.86 -14.49
N GLU A 59 18.60 10.90 -15.81
CA GLU A 59 19.69 10.22 -16.53
C GLU A 59 21.06 10.72 -16.07
N GLN A 60 21.22 12.03 -15.89
CA GLN A 60 22.47 12.64 -15.43
C GLN A 60 22.89 12.18 -14.02
N VAL A 61 21.92 11.89 -13.13
CA VAL A 61 22.20 11.38 -11.79
C VAL A 61 22.26 9.85 -11.70
N GLY A 62 22.12 9.17 -12.84
CA GLY A 62 22.28 7.72 -13.00
C GLY A 62 21.02 6.90 -12.71
N PHE A 63 19.83 7.48 -12.85
CA PHE A 63 18.57 6.76 -12.68
C PHE A 63 18.22 5.89 -13.89
N GLU A 64 17.38 4.89 -13.67
CA GLU A 64 16.79 4.10 -14.76
C GLU A 64 15.74 4.97 -15.48
N VAL A 65 15.94 5.24 -16.76
CA VAL A 65 15.07 6.10 -17.59
C VAL A 65 14.56 5.33 -18.80
N HIS A 66 13.27 5.46 -19.09
CA HIS A 66 12.59 4.89 -20.25
C HIS A 66 11.90 6.00 -21.04
N ARG A 67 12.32 6.22 -22.29
CA ARG A 67 11.70 7.18 -23.20
C ARG A 67 10.79 6.48 -24.20
N LEU A 68 9.69 7.12 -24.56
CA LEU A 68 8.83 6.61 -25.61
C LEU A 68 9.37 6.99 -27.00
N PRO A 69 9.21 6.11 -28.02
CA PRO A 69 8.60 4.79 -27.95
C PRO A 69 9.52 3.74 -27.28
N THR A 70 8.95 2.87 -26.45
CA THR A 70 9.63 1.75 -25.81
C THR A 70 8.69 0.55 -25.68
N SER A 71 9.24 -0.66 -25.64
CA SER A 71 8.48 -1.88 -25.30
C SER A 71 8.36 -2.11 -23.79
N ALA A 72 9.12 -1.38 -22.98
CA ALA A 72 9.02 -1.44 -21.53
C ALA A 72 7.67 -0.87 -21.07
N ARG A 73 7.20 -1.34 -19.92
CA ARG A 73 5.98 -0.83 -19.28
C ARG A 73 6.32 -0.24 -17.93
N PRO A 74 5.75 0.93 -17.56
CA PRO A 74 5.97 1.49 -16.23
C PRO A 74 5.38 0.57 -15.16
N ARG A 75 5.85 0.77 -13.93
CA ARG A 75 5.47 0.04 -12.72
C ARG A 75 5.16 1.06 -11.62
N PRO A 76 4.40 0.70 -10.59
CA PRO A 76 4.23 1.55 -9.41
C PRO A 76 5.58 2.05 -8.88
N GLY A 77 5.62 3.32 -8.48
CA GLY A 77 6.83 4.04 -8.07
C GLY A 77 7.57 4.76 -9.20
N ALA A 78 7.23 4.53 -10.46
CA ALA A 78 7.78 5.30 -11.59
C ALA A 78 7.33 6.76 -11.53
N VAL A 79 8.25 7.68 -11.82
CA VAL A 79 7.93 9.10 -12.06
C VAL A 79 7.74 9.29 -13.56
N PHE A 80 6.55 9.71 -13.98
CA PHE A 80 6.25 9.93 -15.39
C PHE A 80 6.58 11.36 -15.82
N VAL A 81 6.85 11.56 -17.10
CA VAL A 81 6.96 12.89 -17.73
C VAL A 81 6.04 12.93 -18.94
N LYS A 82 5.26 14.00 -19.08
CA LYS A 82 4.44 14.28 -20.27
C LYS A 82 4.58 15.74 -20.69
N ASP A 83 4.30 16.02 -21.96
CA ASP A 83 4.19 17.39 -22.45
C ASP A 83 3.00 18.12 -21.81
N TYR A 84 3.22 19.39 -21.47
CA TYR A 84 2.17 20.29 -21.02
C TYR A 84 2.60 21.73 -21.26
N VAL A 85 1.90 22.39 -22.18
CA VAL A 85 2.05 23.81 -22.48
C VAL A 85 1.11 24.59 -21.57
N ALA A 86 1.68 25.39 -20.67
CA ALA A 86 0.92 26.21 -19.73
C ALA A 86 0.28 27.42 -20.42
N GLY A 87 -0.51 28.18 -19.66
CA GLY A 87 -1.25 29.35 -20.19
C GLY A 87 -0.37 30.49 -20.69
N ASP A 88 0.92 30.50 -20.35
CA ASP A 88 1.92 31.45 -20.85
C ASP A 88 2.60 31.00 -22.16
N GLY A 89 2.22 29.83 -22.69
CA GLY A 89 2.73 29.27 -23.93
C GLY A 89 4.05 28.50 -23.79
N VAL A 90 4.57 28.34 -22.57
CA VAL A 90 5.81 27.58 -22.31
C VAL A 90 5.47 26.11 -22.01
N ASN A 91 6.20 25.18 -22.61
CA ASN A 91 6.12 23.77 -22.26
C ASN A 91 6.95 23.50 -21.00
N TYR A 92 6.30 23.53 -19.83
CA TYR A 92 6.93 23.12 -18.58
C TYR A 92 6.87 21.60 -18.38
N GLY A 93 6.04 20.91 -19.16
CA GLY A 93 5.71 19.52 -18.94
C GLY A 93 4.83 19.33 -17.71
N HIS A 94 4.46 18.08 -17.45
CA HIS A 94 3.75 17.68 -16.25
C HIS A 94 4.24 16.30 -15.79
N THR A 95 4.19 16.08 -14.48
CA THR A 95 4.78 14.91 -13.84
C THR A 95 4.00 14.50 -12.60
N GLY A 96 4.31 13.32 -12.11
CA GLY A 96 3.78 12.72 -10.89
C GLY A 96 4.26 11.29 -10.75
N VAL A 97 3.70 10.56 -9.80
CA VAL A 97 4.10 9.20 -9.48
C VAL A 97 3.02 8.23 -9.94
N ILE A 98 3.41 7.20 -10.68
CA ILE A 98 2.55 6.08 -11.05
C ILE A 98 2.36 5.19 -9.83
N ILE A 99 1.10 4.94 -9.46
CA ILE A 99 0.73 4.10 -8.32
C ILE A 99 0.08 2.77 -8.74
N GLY A 100 -0.29 2.65 -10.01
CA GLY A 100 -0.92 1.46 -10.60
C GLY A 100 -0.92 1.54 -12.12
N VAL A 101 -1.03 0.40 -12.78
CA VAL A 101 -1.10 0.31 -14.25
C VAL A 101 -2.16 -0.72 -14.63
N ASP A 102 -3.11 -0.29 -15.47
CA ASP A 102 -4.15 -1.14 -16.07
C ASP A 102 -4.24 -0.86 -17.57
N GLY A 103 -3.81 -1.81 -18.41
CA GLY A 103 -3.75 -1.61 -19.85
C GLY A 103 -2.91 -0.37 -20.22
N ASP A 104 -3.41 0.51 -21.07
CA ASP A 104 -2.70 1.76 -21.43
C ASP A 104 -2.88 2.89 -20.40
N ILE A 105 -3.54 2.62 -19.26
CA ILE A 105 -3.83 3.62 -18.24
C ILE A 105 -2.87 3.46 -17.07
N ALA A 106 -2.11 4.51 -16.77
CA ALA A 106 -1.40 4.66 -15.51
C ALA A 106 -2.32 5.38 -14.51
N GLN A 107 -2.53 4.78 -13.35
CA GLN A 107 -3.11 5.45 -12.18
C GLN A 107 -1.99 6.22 -11.49
N THR A 108 -2.24 7.47 -11.14
CA THR A 108 -1.18 8.39 -10.71
C THR A 108 -1.59 9.21 -9.48
N VAL A 109 -0.58 9.70 -8.77
CA VAL A 109 -0.71 10.81 -7.81
C VAL A 109 0.13 11.97 -8.31
N GLU A 110 -0.49 13.14 -8.38
CA GLU A 110 0.05 14.33 -9.04
C GLU A 110 -0.27 15.58 -8.21
N GLN A 111 0.61 16.58 -8.21
CA GLN A 111 0.33 17.92 -7.68
C GLN A 111 0.03 18.90 -8.81
N ASN A 112 -0.69 19.98 -8.49
CA ASN A 112 -0.97 21.06 -9.42
C ASN A 112 -1.63 20.66 -10.75
N LEU A 113 -2.61 19.76 -10.72
CA LEU A 113 -3.37 19.36 -11.93
C LEU A 113 -4.06 20.54 -12.64
N ALA A 114 -4.37 21.61 -11.91
CA ALA A 114 -4.98 22.82 -12.46
C ALA A 114 -3.97 23.73 -13.18
N GLY A 115 -2.66 23.47 -13.08
CA GLY A 115 -1.62 24.26 -13.73
C GLY A 115 -1.46 25.68 -13.15
N ASN A 116 -1.68 25.86 -11.85
CA ASN A 116 -1.49 27.15 -11.20
C ASN A 116 0.01 27.45 -11.01
N LEU A 117 0.54 28.38 -11.79
CA LEU A 117 1.96 28.73 -11.80
C LEU A 117 2.45 29.46 -10.54
N TYR A 118 1.56 29.88 -9.64
CA TYR A 118 1.92 30.74 -8.51
C TYR A 118 1.94 30.02 -7.16
N VAL A 119 1.01 29.08 -6.96
CA VAL A 119 0.81 28.42 -5.66
C VAL A 119 0.70 26.89 -5.73
N GLY A 120 0.57 26.35 -6.94
CA GLY A 120 0.37 24.92 -7.13
C GLY A 120 -0.94 24.41 -6.54
N SER A 121 -1.03 23.11 -6.28
CA SER A 121 -2.12 22.52 -5.50
C SER A 121 -1.71 21.19 -4.84
N PRO A 122 -2.42 20.76 -3.78
CA PRO A 122 -2.15 19.49 -3.12
C PRO A 122 -2.14 18.28 -4.06
N ALA A 123 -1.53 17.20 -3.58
CA ALA A 123 -1.49 15.93 -4.28
C ALA A 123 -2.91 15.37 -4.47
N GLN A 124 -3.18 14.83 -5.65
CA GLN A 124 -4.49 14.31 -6.05
C GLN A 124 -4.32 13.05 -6.88
N TYR A 125 -5.28 12.13 -6.77
CA TYR A 125 -5.38 10.98 -7.66
C TYR A 125 -5.77 11.43 -9.07
N ALA A 126 -5.10 10.85 -10.06
CA ALA A 126 -5.37 11.11 -11.47
C ALA A 126 -5.11 9.85 -12.30
N SER A 127 -5.17 10.02 -13.62
CA SER A 127 -4.75 8.99 -14.56
C SER A 127 -4.11 9.61 -15.79
N GLN A 128 -3.16 8.89 -16.38
CA GLN A 128 -2.49 9.26 -17.63
C GLN A 128 -2.54 8.08 -18.60
N ARG A 129 -2.60 8.39 -19.90
CA ARG A 129 -2.38 7.39 -20.94
C ARG A 129 -0.88 7.19 -21.12
N ILE A 130 -0.39 5.96 -20.96
CA ILE A 130 1.03 5.63 -21.08
C ILE A 130 1.52 5.98 -22.49
N SER A 131 0.71 5.70 -23.51
CA SER A 131 0.97 6.06 -24.91
C SER A 131 1.14 7.57 -25.19
N GLN A 132 0.77 8.45 -24.26
CA GLN A 132 0.87 9.92 -24.39
C GLN A 132 1.98 10.53 -23.53
N LEU A 133 2.77 9.72 -22.84
CA LEU A 133 3.90 10.19 -22.06
C LEU A 133 5.09 10.51 -22.98
N VAL A 134 6.01 11.33 -22.49
CA VAL A 134 7.37 11.44 -23.06
C VAL A 134 8.21 10.25 -22.59
N GLY A 135 8.01 9.83 -21.34
CA GLY A 135 8.72 8.72 -20.73
C GLY A 135 8.48 8.63 -19.23
N TRP A 136 9.27 7.82 -18.55
CA TRP A 136 9.30 7.71 -17.09
C TRP A 136 10.68 7.32 -16.60
N PHE A 137 10.92 7.51 -15.31
CA PHE A 137 12.14 7.06 -14.66
C PHE A 137 11.85 6.46 -13.28
N TYR A 138 12.84 5.75 -12.75
CA TYR A 138 12.82 5.24 -11.39
C TYR A 138 13.94 5.86 -10.59
N PRO A 139 13.64 6.52 -9.45
CA PRO A 139 14.61 6.67 -8.38
C PRO A 139 15.27 5.32 -8.04
N PRO A 140 16.47 5.32 -7.41
CA PRO A 140 17.24 4.12 -7.17
C PRO A 140 16.67 3.37 -5.96
N TYR A 141 15.42 2.91 -6.09
CA TYR A 141 14.73 2.12 -5.10
C TYR A 141 15.54 0.86 -4.80
N GLU A 142 15.55 0.48 -3.53
CA GLU A 142 15.97 -0.89 -3.21
C GLU A 142 15.01 -1.87 -3.86
N ALA A 143 15.58 -2.99 -4.32
CA ALA A 143 14.77 -4.17 -4.57
C ALA A 143 14.03 -4.48 -3.28
N GLU A 144 12.72 -4.72 -3.38
CA GLU A 144 11.98 -5.26 -2.27
C GLU A 144 12.66 -6.56 -1.88
N VAL A 145 13.28 -6.58 -0.70
CA VAL A 145 13.52 -7.85 -0.04
C VAL A 145 12.12 -8.40 0.11
N GLU A 146 11.84 -9.56 -0.51
CA GLU A 146 10.62 -10.32 -0.27
C GLU A 146 10.57 -10.60 1.24
N GLN A 147 10.08 -9.64 2.01
CA GLN A 147 9.49 -9.93 3.29
C GLN A 147 8.27 -10.76 2.94
N PRO A 148 8.10 -11.95 3.56
CA PRO A 148 6.97 -12.81 3.25
C PRO A 148 5.72 -11.94 3.31
N GLU A 149 4.98 -11.91 2.19
CA GLU A 149 3.77 -11.09 2.03
C GLU A 149 3.05 -10.99 3.37
N GLU A 150 2.96 -9.77 3.92
CA GLU A 150 1.87 -9.47 4.83
C GLU A 150 0.60 -9.63 3.98
N LYS A 151 0.08 -10.86 3.98
CA LYS A 151 -1.23 -11.17 3.43
C LYS A 151 -2.17 -10.13 4.00
N LYS A 152 -2.81 -9.38 3.09
CA LYS A 152 -3.98 -8.58 3.42
C LYS A 152 -4.85 -9.41 4.35
N VAL A 153 -5.05 -8.89 5.55
CA VAL A 153 -6.02 -9.43 6.51
C VAL A 153 -7.40 -9.19 5.91
N GLU A 154 -7.82 -10.09 5.03
CA GLU A 154 -9.19 -10.21 4.56
C GLU A 154 -9.87 -11.31 5.38
N GLU A 155 -10.84 -10.87 6.20
CA GLU A 155 -11.91 -11.59 6.89
C GLU A 155 -11.74 -13.09 7.21
N GLN A 156 -11.63 -13.35 8.53
CA GLN A 156 -11.80 -14.61 9.26
C GLN A 156 -10.67 -15.64 9.10
N ASP A 157 -9.65 -15.52 9.95
CA ASP A 157 -8.70 -16.61 10.24
C ASP A 157 -9.46 -17.83 10.78
N MET A 158 -9.85 -18.71 9.86
CA MET A 158 -10.43 -20.01 10.14
C MET A 158 -9.33 -21.05 9.95
N PHE A 159 -9.02 -21.79 11.00
CA PHE A 159 -8.05 -22.89 10.97
C PHE A 159 -8.51 -24.03 11.87
N THR A 160 -8.02 -25.22 11.62
CA THR A 160 -8.30 -26.39 12.48
C THR A 160 -7.10 -26.71 13.35
N ILE A 161 -7.35 -27.09 14.59
CA ILE A 161 -6.32 -27.55 15.54
C ILE A 161 -6.62 -28.98 15.99
N SER A 162 -5.58 -29.79 16.20
CA SER A 162 -5.70 -31.10 16.84
C SER A 162 -4.73 -31.25 18.00
N ALA A 163 -5.10 -32.06 18.99
CA ALA A 163 -4.16 -32.51 20.00
C ALA A 163 -4.39 -34.00 20.32
N PRO A 164 -3.32 -34.81 20.49
CA PRO A 164 -3.44 -36.20 20.88
C PRO A 164 -4.29 -36.36 22.14
N GLY A 165 -5.35 -37.18 22.08
CA GLY A 165 -6.28 -37.39 23.20
C GLY A 165 -7.33 -36.30 23.42
N ARG A 166 -7.39 -35.25 22.60
CA ARG A 166 -8.39 -34.15 22.71
C ARG A 166 -9.28 -33.96 21.47
N GLY A 167 -8.88 -34.52 20.33
CA GLY A 167 -9.66 -34.46 19.08
C GLY A 167 -9.25 -33.28 18.19
N ILE A 168 -10.18 -32.84 17.34
CA ILE A 168 -9.97 -31.76 16.37
C ILE A 168 -11.01 -30.67 16.63
N ALA A 169 -10.60 -29.41 16.50
CA ALA A 169 -11.49 -28.26 16.60
C ALA A 169 -11.24 -27.27 15.46
N LEU A 170 -12.28 -26.56 15.07
CA LEU A 170 -12.20 -25.37 14.24
C LEU A 170 -12.04 -24.15 15.15
N VAL A 171 -11.10 -23.27 14.81
CA VAL A 171 -10.96 -21.95 15.39
C VAL A 171 -11.31 -20.95 14.29
N ALA A 172 -12.37 -20.18 14.49
CA ALA A 172 -12.81 -19.16 13.53
C ALA A 172 -13.07 -17.85 14.29
N GLY A 173 -12.34 -16.80 13.91
CA GLY A 173 -12.48 -15.48 14.57
C GLY A 173 -12.22 -15.52 16.09
N GLY A 174 -11.34 -16.43 16.54
CA GLY A 174 -11.03 -16.63 17.97
C GLY A 174 -12.00 -17.55 18.73
N THR A 175 -13.10 -17.97 18.12
CA THR A 175 -14.06 -18.90 18.72
C THR A 175 -13.65 -20.35 18.46
N PHE A 176 -13.74 -21.19 19.50
CA PHE A 176 -13.42 -22.60 19.45
C PHE A 176 -14.68 -23.44 19.20
N TYR A 177 -14.65 -24.31 18.20
CA TYR A 177 -15.71 -25.25 17.87
C TYR A 177 -15.15 -26.68 17.81
N ALA A 178 -15.54 -27.54 18.74
CA ALA A 178 -15.16 -28.95 18.68
C ALA A 178 -15.81 -29.63 17.48
N LEU A 179 -15.03 -30.38 16.69
CA LEU A 179 -15.55 -31.19 15.58
C LEU A 179 -15.81 -32.60 16.10
N LEU A 180 -17.06 -33.06 15.98
CA LEU A 180 -17.53 -34.28 16.62
C LEU A 180 -17.67 -35.46 15.64
N ASP A 181 -17.72 -35.18 14.34
CA ASP A 181 -17.74 -36.20 13.28
C ASP A 181 -16.41 -36.21 12.53
N ALA A 182 -15.95 -37.40 12.15
CA ALA A 182 -14.71 -37.59 11.41
C ALA A 182 -14.72 -36.99 10.00
N LYS A 183 -15.90 -36.70 9.43
CA LYS A 183 -16.06 -36.11 8.09
C LYS A 183 -15.93 -34.59 8.09
N ASP A 184 -16.30 -33.93 9.18
CA ASP A 184 -16.26 -32.47 9.31
C ASP A 184 -14.86 -31.88 9.06
N PRO A 185 -13.76 -32.36 9.69
CA PRO A 185 -12.44 -31.80 9.45
C PRO A 185 -12.01 -31.93 7.99
N VAL A 186 -12.35 -33.05 7.32
CA VAL A 186 -12.04 -33.28 5.90
C VAL A 186 -12.73 -32.23 5.02
N ALA A 187 -14.00 -31.91 5.29
CA ALA A 187 -14.73 -30.90 4.54
C ALA A 187 -14.12 -29.49 4.65
N PHE A 188 -13.48 -29.17 5.78
CA PHE A 188 -12.72 -27.92 5.94
C PHE A 188 -11.40 -27.98 5.17
N TRP A 189 -10.67 -29.09 5.25
CA TRP A 189 -9.38 -29.24 4.57
C TRP A 189 -9.51 -29.24 3.04
N ASP A 190 -10.57 -29.86 2.49
CA ASP A 190 -10.87 -29.84 1.05
C ASP A 190 -11.15 -28.42 0.53
N LYS A 191 -11.58 -27.51 1.40
CA LYS A 191 -11.78 -26.08 1.11
C LYS A 191 -10.54 -25.22 1.36
N GLY A 192 -9.41 -25.82 1.68
CA GLY A 192 -8.14 -25.13 1.92
C GLY A 192 -7.98 -24.54 3.33
N VAL A 193 -8.81 -24.95 4.30
CA VAL A 193 -8.66 -24.51 5.69
C VAL A 193 -7.39 -25.14 6.29
N PRO A 194 -6.45 -24.34 6.82
CA PRO A 194 -5.21 -24.86 7.36
C PRO A 194 -5.43 -25.73 8.61
N HIS A 195 -4.55 -26.70 8.84
CA HIS A 195 -4.56 -27.59 9.99
C HIS A 195 -3.25 -27.55 10.77
N MET A 196 -3.32 -27.53 12.10
CA MET A 196 -2.16 -27.57 12.99
C MET A 196 -2.36 -28.60 14.11
N GLN A 197 -1.34 -29.43 14.35
CA GLN A 197 -1.29 -30.26 15.55
C GLN A 197 -0.54 -29.51 16.65
N ILE A 198 -1.15 -29.38 17.82
CA ILE A 198 -0.64 -28.59 18.96
C ILE A 198 -0.57 -29.44 20.24
N SER A 199 0.04 -28.87 21.28
CA SER A 199 0.08 -29.51 22.60
C SER A 199 -1.31 -29.55 23.26
N GLN A 200 -1.54 -30.50 24.17
CA GLN A 200 -2.80 -30.55 24.94
C GLN A 200 -3.03 -29.27 25.74
N ALA A 201 -1.99 -28.69 26.35
CA ALA A 201 -2.09 -27.45 27.12
C ALA A 201 -2.50 -26.25 26.26
N THR A 202 -2.00 -26.19 25.02
CA THR A 202 -2.39 -25.15 24.05
C THR A 202 -3.82 -25.35 23.57
N PHE A 203 -4.21 -26.60 23.31
CA PHE A 203 -5.58 -26.95 22.91
C PHE A 203 -6.60 -26.56 24.00
N ASP A 204 -6.31 -26.91 25.26
CA ASP A 204 -7.14 -26.55 26.40
C ASP A 204 -7.24 -25.02 26.57
N ASN A 205 -6.17 -24.27 26.27
CA ASN A 205 -6.20 -22.80 26.29
C ASN A 205 -7.15 -22.23 25.22
N PHE A 206 -7.12 -22.75 23.99
CA PHE A 206 -8.09 -22.38 22.94
C PHE A 206 -9.52 -22.72 23.36
N GLN A 207 -9.74 -23.90 23.93
CA GLN A 207 -11.03 -24.33 24.46
C GLN A 207 -11.51 -23.43 25.63
N HIS A 208 -10.59 -22.89 26.43
CA HIS A 208 -10.93 -21.98 27.54
C HIS A 208 -11.18 -20.53 27.08
N LYS A 209 -10.54 -20.05 26.01
CA LYS A 209 -10.73 -18.68 25.48
C LYS A 209 -12.09 -18.42 24.84
N SER A 210 -12.89 -19.45 24.55
CA SER A 210 -14.27 -19.30 24.03
C SER A 210 -15.31 -18.87 25.08
N ASN A 211 -14.89 -18.54 26.31
CA ASN A 211 -15.77 -18.06 27.40
C ASN A 211 -15.66 -16.54 27.69
N LEU A 212 -15.05 -15.74 26.81
CA LEU A 212 -14.92 -14.29 27.02
C LEU A 212 -16.24 -13.48 26.87
N ASP A 213 -17.38 -14.13 26.58
CA ASP A 213 -18.72 -13.52 26.65
C ASP A 213 -19.50 -13.93 27.91
N ARG A 214 -18.85 -13.96 29.08
CA ARG A 214 -19.57 -14.05 30.37
C ARG A 214 -19.10 -12.95 31.30
N LEU A 215 -20.09 -12.28 31.94
CA LEU A 215 -19.84 -11.34 33.03
C LEU A 215 -18.94 -12.03 34.06
N ASP A 216 -17.92 -11.32 34.53
CA ASP A 216 -17.01 -11.85 35.54
C ASP A 216 -17.76 -12.26 36.80
N ASP A 217 -17.20 -13.22 37.54
CA ASP A 217 -17.84 -13.80 38.73
C ASP A 217 -18.18 -12.73 39.79
N GLU A 218 -17.43 -11.62 39.84
CA GLU A 218 -17.72 -10.52 40.76
C GLU A 218 -19.00 -9.77 40.35
N THR A 219 -19.18 -9.52 39.05
CA THR A 219 -20.36 -8.90 38.46
C THR A 219 -21.60 -9.78 38.58
N VAL A 220 -21.48 -11.10 38.33
CA VAL A 220 -22.59 -12.06 38.49
C VAL A 220 -23.02 -12.14 39.96
N ASN A 221 -22.08 -12.17 40.90
CA ASN A 221 -22.39 -12.22 42.33
C ASN A 221 -23.04 -10.93 42.85
N LYS A 222 -22.71 -9.76 42.30
CA LYS A 222 -23.40 -8.48 42.61
C LYS A 222 -24.86 -8.50 42.13
N LEU A 223 -25.12 -9.04 40.94
CA LEU A 223 -26.48 -9.15 40.37
C LEU A 223 -27.35 -10.13 41.16
N ILE A 224 -26.82 -11.28 41.58
CA ILE A 224 -27.53 -12.26 42.41
C ILE A 224 -27.89 -11.68 43.79
N LYS A 225 -27.02 -10.85 44.37
CA LYS A 225 -27.23 -10.26 45.71
C LYS A 225 -28.29 -9.15 45.74
N GLY A 226 -28.57 -8.53 44.59
CA GLY A 226 -29.60 -7.48 44.43
C GLY A 226 -31.01 -8.01 44.15
N LEU A 227 -31.19 -9.32 43.97
CA LEU A 227 -32.46 -9.98 43.64
C LEU A 227 -33.27 -10.40 44.90
N LYS A 228 -33.42 -9.52 45.88
CA LYS A 228 -34.39 -9.70 46.98
C LYS A 228 -35.61 -8.81 46.77
#